data_AF-A0A1R4KSB4-F1
#
_entry.id   AF-A0A1R4KSB4-F1
#
_cell.length_a   1.000
_cell.length_b   1.000
_cell.length_c   1.000
_cell.angle_alpha   90.00
_cell.angle_beta   90.00
_cell.angle_gamma   90.00
#
_symmetry.space_group_name_H-M   'P 1'
#
loop_
_entity.id
_entity.type
_entity.pdbx_description
1 polymer ?
#
loop_
_entity_poly.entity_id
_entity_poly.type
_entity_poly.pdbx_seq_one_letter_code
_entity_poly.pdbx_strand_id
1 'polypeptide(L)'
;MDETALRHLAAGVLNHPEHAAGLGHLGLRIEAVTMLPSGLVRIGGVLSEVTDPAQWATPNTTVRLSVPVPDDEPVSRVYTIRRFDPSSNRVDIDFVVHPEPSPVMRWLAVVAPGDKIAVAGPRQHQLPLFAPAKRVLLLADSSAVPALASILAHWPPGVPASVHATVAREDELAELPPVEGVDVEAITAAPGGATLLLQVAERTSAVPEFSVWAAGERDEMKAIRSHFRHAIGLPKEAVQVFGYWKHGVSNTTLDIHRILHLKTLLDQGKGMAEFDEFDINA
;
A
#
# COMPACT_ATOMS: atom_id res chain seq x y z
N MET A 1 21.72 3.12 -20.00
CA MET A 1 20.66 2.22 -20.51
C MET A 1 19.45 3.10 -20.75
N ASP A 2 18.85 3.06 -21.94
CA ASP A 2 17.66 3.89 -22.22
C ASP A 2 16.42 3.36 -21.48
N GLU A 3 15.36 4.18 -21.42
CA GLU A 3 14.14 3.88 -20.68
C GLU A 3 13.43 2.61 -21.20
N THR A 4 13.53 2.33 -22.50
CA THR A 4 12.94 1.15 -23.15
C THR A 4 13.66 -0.13 -22.76
N ALA A 5 15.00 -0.12 -22.75
CA ALA A 5 15.84 -1.21 -22.27
C ALA A 5 15.66 -1.47 -20.77
N LEU A 6 15.47 -0.41 -19.98
CA LEU A 6 15.10 -0.48 -18.55
C LEU A 6 13.75 -1.16 -18.32
N ARG A 7 12.72 -0.80 -19.12
CA ARG A 7 11.40 -1.44 -19.07
C ARG A 7 11.45 -2.92 -19.45
N HIS A 8 12.19 -3.26 -20.49
CA HIS A 8 12.36 -4.66 -20.93
C HIS A 8 13.06 -5.53 -19.88
N LEU A 9 14.10 -4.99 -19.24
CA LEU A 9 14.79 -5.70 -18.15
C LEU A 9 13.88 -5.86 -16.93
N ALA A 10 13.06 -4.85 -16.63
CA ALA A 10 12.12 -4.89 -15.52
C ALA A 10 10.97 -5.91 -15.75
N ALA A 11 10.44 -5.98 -16.96
CA ALA A 11 9.47 -7.01 -17.36
C ALA A 11 10.06 -8.42 -17.17
N GLY A 12 11.33 -8.63 -17.54
CA GLY A 12 12.02 -9.91 -17.34
C GLY A 12 12.15 -10.34 -15.87
N VAL A 13 12.30 -9.41 -14.94
CA VAL A 13 12.40 -9.72 -13.49
C VAL A 13 11.03 -9.81 -12.81
N LEU A 14 10.05 -8.98 -13.21
CA LEU A 14 8.65 -9.12 -12.75
C LEU A 14 8.07 -10.48 -13.13
N ASN A 15 8.48 -11.01 -14.28
CA ASN A 15 8.12 -12.33 -14.78
C ASN A 15 9.09 -13.44 -14.32
N HIS A 16 10.07 -13.14 -13.45
CA HIS A 16 11.03 -14.14 -12.97
C HIS A 16 10.34 -15.17 -12.06
N PRO A 17 10.65 -16.48 -12.17
CA PRO A 17 9.98 -17.55 -11.42
C PRO A 17 9.97 -17.36 -9.90
N GLU A 18 11.04 -16.80 -9.31
CA GLU A 18 11.09 -16.49 -7.86
C GLU A 18 10.24 -15.27 -7.47
N HIS A 19 10.01 -14.34 -8.39
CA HIS A 19 9.18 -13.16 -8.16
C HIS A 19 7.68 -13.43 -8.42
N ALA A 20 7.40 -14.43 -9.25
CA ALA A 20 6.07 -15.01 -9.52
C ALA A 20 5.72 -16.19 -8.58
N ALA A 21 6.70 -16.73 -7.83
CA ALA A 21 6.52 -17.89 -6.96
C ALA A 21 5.43 -17.62 -5.89
N GLY A 22 4.39 -18.44 -5.90
CA GLY A 22 3.26 -18.36 -4.95
C GLY A 22 2.13 -17.42 -5.37
N LEU A 23 2.21 -16.75 -6.52
CA LEU A 23 1.14 -15.90 -7.04
C LEU A 23 0.29 -16.70 -8.03
N GLY A 24 -0.95 -17.00 -7.68
CA GLY A 24 -1.92 -17.49 -8.66
C GLY A 24 -2.21 -16.40 -9.69
N HIS A 25 -2.26 -16.74 -10.98
CA HIS A 25 -2.79 -15.84 -12.00
C HIS A 25 -4.31 -15.86 -11.93
N LEU A 26 -4.87 -15.07 -11.03
CA LEU A 26 -6.31 -14.97 -10.82
C LEU A 26 -6.90 -13.91 -11.76
N GLY A 27 -8.18 -14.04 -12.08
CA GLY A 27 -8.95 -12.99 -12.74
C GLY A 27 -9.82 -12.28 -11.73
N LEU A 28 -9.84 -10.95 -11.75
CA LEU A 28 -10.87 -10.16 -11.09
C LEU A 28 -11.91 -9.75 -12.14
N ARG A 29 -13.14 -10.25 -12.01
CA ARG A 29 -14.29 -9.75 -12.77
C ARG A 29 -14.89 -8.57 -12.04
N ILE A 30 -14.91 -7.42 -12.69
CA ILE A 30 -15.43 -6.17 -12.12
C ILE A 30 -16.96 -6.22 -12.12
N GLU A 31 -17.54 -5.89 -10.98
CA GLU A 31 -19.00 -5.84 -10.79
C GLU A 31 -19.51 -4.43 -10.51
N ALA A 32 -18.66 -3.58 -9.91
CA ALA A 32 -18.99 -2.20 -9.59
C ALA A 32 -17.77 -1.30 -9.70
N VAL A 33 -18.00 -0.07 -10.15
CA VAL A 33 -17.04 1.04 -10.14
C VAL A 33 -17.76 2.22 -9.52
N THR A 34 -17.36 2.63 -8.32
CA THR A 34 -18.08 3.61 -7.51
C THR A 34 -17.17 4.77 -7.15
N MET A 35 -17.55 5.99 -7.51
CA MET A 35 -16.93 7.20 -6.97
C MET A 35 -17.46 7.41 -5.55
N LEU A 36 -16.58 7.33 -4.56
CA LEU A 36 -16.93 7.55 -3.16
C LEU A 36 -17.05 9.06 -2.88
N PRO A 37 -17.84 9.48 -1.86
CA PRO A 37 -17.90 10.88 -1.44
C PRO A 37 -16.54 11.49 -1.10
N SER A 38 -15.62 10.62 -0.67
CA SER A 38 -14.24 10.90 -0.36
C SER A 38 -13.35 11.25 -1.57
N GLY A 39 -13.85 11.06 -2.80
CA GLY A 39 -13.09 11.27 -4.04
C GLY A 39 -12.23 10.07 -4.46
N LEU A 40 -12.20 9.00 -3.67
CA LEU A 40 -11.63 7.71 -4.07
C LEU A 40 -12.57 7.00 -5.05
N VAL A 41 -12.00 6.21 -5.96
CA VAL A 41 -12.77 5.25 -6.77
C VAL A 41 -12.63 3.87 -6.15
N ARG A 42 -13.76 3.24 -5.81
CA ARG A 42 -13.82 1.85 -5.35
C ARG A 42 -14.21 0.94 -6.51
N ILE A 43 -13.37 -0.05 -6.79
CA ILE A 43 -13.69 -1.16 -7.68
C ILE A 43 -14.06 -2.37 -6.83
N GLY A 44 -15.30 -2.82 -6.98
CA GLY A 44 -15.81 -4.06 -6.40
C GLY A 44 -15.89 -5.15 -7.46
N GLY A 45 -15.46 -6.36 -7.14
CA GLY A 45 -15.52 -7.48 -8.07
C GLY A 45 -15.34 -8.84 -7.43
N VAL A 46 -15.41 -9.90 -8.24
CA VAL A 46 -15.26 -11.30 -7.80
C VAL A 46 -13.95 -11.86 -8.35
N LEU A 47 -13.14 -12.43 -7.45
CA LEU A 47 -11.95 -13.18 -7.82
C LEU A 47 -12.35 -14.58 -8.33
N SER A 48 -11.79 -14.98 -9.46
CA SER A 48 -11.85 -16.36 -9.95
C SER A 48 -10.77 -17.21 -9.27
N GLU A 49 -11.00 -18.52 -9.15
CA GLU A 49 -9.97 -19.51 -8.82
C GLU A 49 -9.28 -19.30 -7.45
N VAL A 50 -9.99 -18.71 -6.48
CA VAL A 50 -9.51 -18.62 -5.09
C VAL A 50 -9.50 -20.01 -4.46
N THR A 51 -8.30 -20.55 -4.23
CA THR A 51 -8.09 -21.89 -3.65
C THR A 51 -8.07 -21.89 -2.13
N ASP A 52 -7.60 -20.80 -1.51
CA ASP A 52 -7.53 -20.62 -0.05
C ASP A 52 -8.06 -19.24 0.35
N PRO A 53 -9.38 -19.10 0.57
CA PRO A 53 -9.99 -17.83 0.99
C PRO A 53 -9.43 -17.27 2.30
N ALA A 54 -8.86 -18.11 3.18
CA ALA A 54 -8.35 -17.64 4.46
C ALA A 54 -7.15 -16.70 4.30
N GLN A 55 -6.32 -16.91 3.27
CA GLN A 55 -5.17 -16.02 2.98
C GLN A 55 -5.61 -14.62 2.55
N TRP A 56 -6.74 -14.52 1.86
CA TRP A 56 -7.33 -13.26 1.40
C TRP A 56 -8.01 -12.47 2.52
N ALA A 57 -8.46 -13.17 3.56
CA ALA A 57 -9.08 -12.59 4.73
C ALA A 57 -8.07 -12.05 5.75
N THR A 58 -6.76 -12.10 5.47
CA THR A 58 -5.74 -11.56 6.39
C THR A 58 -5.67 -10.02 6.30
N PRO A 59 -5.37 -9.31 7.40
CA PRO A 59 -5.29 -7.85 7.39
C PRO A 59 -4.13 -7.36 6.53
N ASN A 60 -4.29 -6.14 6.01
CA ASN A 60 -3.32 -5.47 5.14
C ASN A 60 -2.89 -6.33 3.94
N THR A 61 -3.83 -7.10 3.39
CA THR A 61 -3.58 -7.90 2.18
C THR A 61 -3.45 -7.00 0.96
N THR A 62 -2.44 -7.27 0.15
CA THR A 62 -2.18 -6.58 -1.12
C THR A 62 -2.29 -7.53 -2.30
N VAL A 63 -2.60 -6.95 -3.45
CA VAL A 63 -2.63 -7.60 -4.75
C VAL A 63 -1.87 -6.79 -5.77
N ARG A 64 -1.39 -7.48 -6.79
CA ARG A 64 -0.78 -6.90 -7.97
C ARG A 64 -1.76 -6.98 -9.14
N LEU A 65 -2.17 -5.83 -9.65
CA LEU A 65 -3.04 -5.68 -10.82
C LEU A 65 -2.20 -5.50 -12.08
N SER A 66 -2.56 -6.21 -13.14
CA SER A 66 -1.97 -6.01 -14.48
C SER A 66 -2.80 -4.97 -15.24
N VAL A 67 -2.47 -3.70 -15.05
CA VAL A 67 -3.23 -2.55 -15.58
C VAL A 67 -2.94 -2.40 -17.07
N PRO A 68 -3.97 -2.46 -17.94
CA PRO A 68 -3.77 -2.38 -19.39
C PRO A 68 -3.28 -0.98 -19.81
N VAL A 69 -2.40 -0.95 -20.80
CA VAL A 69 -1.94 0.28 -21.46
C VAL A 69 -2.17 0.14 -22.96
N PRO A 70 -2.83 1.10 -23.64
CA PRO A 70 -2.98 1.05 -25.09
C PRO A 70 -1.64 0.99 -25.80
N ASP A 71 -1.51 0.06 -26.76
CA ASP A 71 -0.33 -0.13 -27.62
C ASP A 71 0.99 -0.42 -26.87
N ASP A 72 0.95 -0.84 -25.60
CA ASP A 72 2.11 -1.18 -24.77
C ASP A 72 1.81 -2.40 -23.88
N GLU A 73 2.82 -2.94 -23.21
CA GLU A 73 2.64 -4.02 -22.24
C GLU A 73 1.87 -3.53 -21.00
N PRO A 74 0.99 -4.37 -20.40
CA PRO A 74 0.34 -4.03 -19.15
C PRO A 74 1.34 -3.70 -18.05
N VAL A 75 1.05 -2.66 -17.28
CA VAL A 75 1.89 -2.29 -16.15
C VAL A 75 1.38 -2.92 -14.88
N SER A 76 2.30 -3.47 -14.11
CA SER A 76 1.99 -4.03 -12.80
C SER A 76 1.81 -2.92 -11.75
N ARG A 77 0.75 -2.99 -10.94
CA ARG A 77 0.55 -2.07 -9.80
C ARG A 77 0.09 -2.79 -8.55
N VAL A 78 0.63 -2.42 -7.39
CA VAL A 78 0.23 -2.99 -6.11
C VAL A 78 -0.86 -2.13 -5.49
N TYR A 79 -1.92 -2.79 -5.02
CA TYR A 79 -3.03 -2.17 -4.31
C TYR A 79 -3.40 -2.99 -3.08
N THR A 80 -3.92 -2.32 -2.07
CA THR A 80 -4.47 -2.96 -0.88
C THR A 80 -5.89 -3.45 -1.15
N ILE A 81 -6.20 -4.67 -0.73
CA ILE A 81 -7.56 -5.18 -0.62
C ILE A 81 -8.22 -4.46 0.56
N ARG A 82 -9.15 -3.54 0.24
CA ARG A 82 -9.91 -2.78 1.25
C ARG A 82 -10.80 -3.69 2.07
N ARG A 83 -11.41 -4.69 1.42
CA ARG A 83 -12.28 -5.69 2.02
C ARG A 83 -12.27 -6.95 1.17
N PHE A 84 -12.35 -8.10 1.83
CA PHE A 84 -12.60 -9.39 1.20
C PHE A 84 -13.77 -10.10 1.89
N ASP A 85 -14.68 -10.70 1.11
CA ASP A 85 -15.75 -11.57 1.57
C ASP A 85 -15.46 -13.02 1.14
N PRO A 86 -15.08 -13.92 2.08
CA PRO A 86 -14.74 -15.29 1.76
C PRO A 86 -15.94 -16.13 1.27
N SER A 87 -17.18 -15.71 1.54
CA SER A 87 -18.37 -16.46 1.13
C SER A 87 -18.69 -16.29 -0.36
N SER A 88 -18.26 -15.16 -0.95
CA SER A 88 -18.57 -14.78 -2.32
C SER A 88 -17.32 -14.51 -3.18
N ASN A 89 -16.13 -14.63 -2.59
CA ASN A 89 -14.85 -14.21 -3.17
C ASN A 89 -14.86 -12.76 -3.69
N ARG A 90 -15.69 -11.91 -3.07
CA ARG A 90 -15.78 -10.49 -3.45
C ARG A 90 -14.67 -9.70 -2.79
N VAL A 91 -14.06 -8.82 -3.56
CA VAL A 91 -13.06 -7.86 -3.11
C VAL A 91 -13.49 -6.45 -3.43
N ASP A 92 -13.13 -5.53 -2.55
CA ASP A 92 -13.14 -4.10 -2.82
C ASP A 92 -11.69 -3.59 -2.85
N ILE A 93 -11.37 -2.76 -3.84
CA ILE A 93 -10.08 -2.10 -3.98
C ILE A 93 -10.33 -0.62 -4.21
N ASP A 94 -9.68 0.22 -3.40
CA ASP A 94 -9.81 1.68 -3.46
C ASP A 94 -8.62 2.30 -4.19
N PHE A 95 -8.91 3.29 -5.03
CA PHE A 95 -7.95 3.99 -5.85
C PHE A 95 -8.01 5.49 -5.56
N VAL A 96 -6.84 6.07 -5.26
CA VAL A 96 -6.68 7.53 -5.22
C VAL A 96 -6.74 8.07 -6.63
N VAL A 97 -7.65 9.03 -6.88
CA VAL A 97 -7.74 9.75 -8.14
C VAL A 97 -6.92 11.03 -8.05
N HIS A 98 -6.07 11.26 -9.04
CA HIS A 98 -5.20 12.43 -9.11
C HIS A 98 -5.15 12.95 -10.57
N PRO A 99 -4.86 14.26 -10.77
CA PRO A 99 -4.96 14.87 -12.10
C PRO A 99 -3.82 14.48 -13.05
N GLU A 100 -2.70 13.98 -12.54
CA GLU A 100 -1.56 13.60 -13.37
C GLU A 100 -1.86 12.35 -14.21
N PRO A 101 -1.55 12.36 -15.52
CA PRO A 101 -1.75 11.19 -16.36
C PRO A 101 -0.94 9.98 -15.89
N SER A 102 -1.63 8.88 -15.59
CA SER A 102 -0.99 7.60 -15.26
C SER A 102 -1.74 6.43 -15.92
N PRO A 103 -1.09 5.25 -16.09
CA PRO A 103 -1.77 4.05 -16.59
C PRO A 103 -3.05 3.71 -15.83
N VAL A 104 -3.03 3.86 -14.50
CA VAL A 104 -4.18 3.60 -13.63
C VAL A 104 -5.25 4.65 -13.87
N MET A 105 -4.91 5.95 -13.93
CA MET A 105 -5.90 7.00 -14.18
C MET A 105 -6.59 6.82 -15.54
N ARG A 106 -5.83 6.42 -16.58
CA ARG A 106 -6.41 6.11 -17.89
C ARG A 106 -7.33 4.90 -17.86
N TRP A 107 -6.95 3.85 -17.13
CA TRP A 107 -7.77 2.66 -16.96
C TRP A 107 -9.06 2.96 -16.17
N LEU A 108 -8.96 3.69 -15.05
CA LEU A 108 -10.12 4.11 -14.26
C LEU A 108 -11.11 4.97 -15.05
N ALA A 109 -10.64 5.70 -16.07
CA ALA A 109 -11.52 6.49 -16.93
C ALA A 109 -12.40 5.66 -17.88
N VAL A 110 -12.06 4.40 -18.12
CA VAL A 110 -12.75 3.54 -19.10
C VAL A 110 -13.28 2.22 -18.54
N VAL A 111 -12.81 1.82 -17.35
CA VAL A 111 -13.18 0.55 -16.73
C VAL A 111 -14.68 0.49 -16.39
N ALA A 112 -15.31 -0.64 -16.68
CA ALA A 112 -16.74 -0.84 -16.49
C ALA A 112 -17.06 -2.21 -15.85
N PRO A 113 -18.24 -2.34 -15.21
CA PRO A 113 -18.75 -3.65 -14.82
C PRO A 113 -18.78 -4.64 -15.98
N GLY A 114 -18.30 -5.85 -15.76
CA GLY A 114 -18.11 -6.89 -16.78
C GLY A 114 -16.67 -7.05 -17.23
N ASP A 115 -15.83 -6.01 -17.09
CA ASP A 115 -14.41 -6.08 -17.43
C ASP A 115 -13.67 -7.07 -16.54
N LYS A 116 -12.52 -7.53 -17.04
CA LYS A 116 -11.62 -8.44 -16.33
C LYS A 116 -10.22 -7.84 -16.26
N ILE A 117 -9.58 -8.00 -15.12
CA ILE A 117 -8.16 -7.65 -14.93
C ILE A 117 -7.43 -8.82 -14.29
N ALA A 118 -6.20 -9.08 -14.74
CA ALA A 118 -5.36 -10.11 -14.16
C ALA A 118 -4.81 -9.63 -12.80
N VAL A 119 -4.88 -10.53 -11.82
CA VAL A 119 -4.49 -10.29 -10.43
C VAL A 119 -3.47 -11.34 -10.03
N ALA A 120 -2.41 -10.90 -9.38
CA ALA A 120 -1.44 -11.75 -8.71
C ALA A 120 -1.47 -11.44 -7.20
N GLY A 121 -1.63 -12.47 -6.37
CA GLY A 121 -1.79 -12.34 -4.92
C GLY A 121 -2.40 -13.60 -4.31
N PRO A 122 -2.80 -13.57 -3.03
CA PRO A 122 -2.69 -12.43 -2.10
C PRO A 122 -1.31 -12.37 -1.44
N ARG A 123 -0.89 -11.18 -0.98
CA ARG A 123 0.27 -11.05 -0.09
C ARG A 123 -0.08 -10.14 1.08
N GLN A 124 -0.03 -10.68 2.29
CA GLN A 124 -0.11 -9.86 3.50
C GLN A 124 1.09 -8.92 3.57
N HIS A 125 0.79 -7.63 3.65
CA HIS A 125 1.78 -6.60 3.91
C HIS A 125 1.98 -6.45 5.42
N GLN A 126 3.11 -5.86 5.80
CA GLN A 126 3.56 -5.73 7.18
C GLN A 126 2.53 -4.97 8.03
N LEU A 127 2.34 -5.47 9.25
CA LEU A 127 1.48 -4.92 10.29
C LEU A 127 2.32 -4.20 11.33
N PRO A 128 1.74 -3.25 12.09
CA PRO A 128 2.37 -2.77 13.32
C PRO A 128 2.72 -3.92 14.27
N LEU A 129 3.77 -3.74 15.07
CA LEU A 129 4.11 -4.69 16.10
C LEU A 129 3.15 -4.53 17.28
N PHE A 130 2.30 -5.54 17.49
CA PHE A 130 1.42 -5.60 18.65
C PHE A 130 2.14 -6.22 19.84
N ALA A 131 2.17 -5.50 20.96
CA ALA A 131 2.68 -6.01 22.23
C ALA A 131 1.79 -5.52 23.38
N PRO A 132 1.56 -6.35 24.42
CA PRO A 132 0.75 -5.95 25.57
C PRO A 132 1.25 -4.64 26.19
N ALA A 133 0.31 -3.75 26.54
CA ALA A 133 0.54 -2.42 27.12
C ALA A 133 1.32 -1.41 26.25
N LYS A 134 1.71 -1.76 25.01
CA LYS A 134 2.39 -0.85 24.09
C LYS A 134 1.39 -0.13 23.20
N ARG A 135 1.50 1.19 23.10
CA ARG A 135 0.64 2.01 22.23
C ARG A 135 1.17 1.99 20.79
N VAL A 136 0.27 2.04 19.81
CA VAL A 136 0.62 2.09 18.38
C VAL A 136 0.32 3.47 17.81
N LEU A 137 1.24 4.04 17.01
CA LEU A 137 0.98 5.21 16.16
C LEU A 137 0.82 4.71 14.73
N LEU A 138 -0.26 5.14 14.12
CA LEU A 138 -0.58 4.90 12.73
C LEU A 138 -0.53 6.25 12.02
N LEU A 139 0.38 6.40 11.05
CA LEU A 139 0.48 7.59 10.21
C LEU A 139 0.14 7.21 8.77
N ALA A 140 -0.85 7.84 8.17
CA ALA A 140 -1.30 7.48 6.84
C ALA A 140 -1.56 8.72 5.99
N ASP A 141 -1.25 8.68 4.71
CA ASP A 141 -1.90 9.58 3.75
C ASP A 141 -3.13 8.90 3.10
N SER A 142 -3.83 9.61 2.21
CA SER A 142 -4.97 9.08 1.44
C SER A 142 -4.71 7.73 0.77
N SER A 143 -3.47 7.48 0.29
CA SER A 143 -3.11 6.22 -0.38
C SER A 143 -3.06 5.02 0.57
N ALA A 144 -2.86 5.28 1.86
CA ALA A 144 -2.76 4.27 2.90
C ALA A 144 -4.08 4.05 3.67
N VAL A 145 -5.11 4.87 3.45
CA VAL A 145 -6.44 4.71 4.08
C VAL A 145 -7.04 3.29 3.90
N PRO A 146 -6.93 2.64 2.72
CA PRO A 146 -7.46 1.27 2.58
C PRO A 146 -6.73 0.25 3.45
N ALA A 147 -5.41 0.41 3.61
CA ALA A 147 -4.60 -0.41 4.50
C ALA A 147 -4.95 -0.16 5.96
N LEU A 148 -5.06 1.11 6.35
CA LEU A 148 -5.49 1.49 7.69
C LEU A 148 -6.85 0.88 8.05
N ALA A 149 -7.83 0.95 7.15
CA ALA A 149 -9.15 0.34 7.36
C ALA A 149 -9.08 -1.18 7.52
N SER A 150 -8.25 -1.85 6.70
CA SER A 150 -8.03 -3.31 6.77
C SER A 150 -7.35 -3.73 8.08
N ILE A 151 -6.35 -2.95 8.53
CA ILE A 151 -5.65 -3.17 9.81
C ILE A 151 -6.61 -2.99 10.99
N LEU A 152 -7.37 -1.90 11.02
CA LEU A 152 -8.30 -1.61 12.13
C LEU A 152 -9.44 -2.64 12.21
N ALA A 153 -9.88 -3.20 11.07
CA ALA A 153 -10.89 -4.25 11.06
C ALA A 153 -10.44 -5.55 11.76
N HIS A 154 -9.12 -5.74 11.92
CA HIS A 154 -8.51 -6.89 12.58
C HIS A 154 -7.71 -6.47 13.82
N TRP A 155 -8.02 -5.31 14.39
CA TRP A 155 -7.25 -4.76 15.50
C TRP A 155 -7.35 -5.66 16.74
N PRO A 156 -6.23 -6.01 17.40
CA PRO A 156 -6.27 -6.79 18.62
C PRO A 156 -6.98 -6.04 19.75
N PRO A 157 -7.85 -6.70 20.53
CA PRO A 157 -8.56 -6.06 21.63
C PRO A 157 -7.59 -5.57 22.72
N GLY A 158 -7.87 -4.39 23.28
CA GLY A 158 -7.11 -3.83 24.40
C GLY A 158 -5.75 -3.22 24.03
N VAL A 159 -5.41 -3.10 22.74
CA VAL A 159 -4.20 -2.39 22.30
C VAL A 159 -4.55 -0.93 22.00
N PRO A 160 -4.03 0.05 22.75
CA PRO A 160 -4.32 1.45 22.49
C PRO A 160 -3.58 1.95 21.25
N ALA A 161 -4.18 2.89 20.51
CA ALA A 161 -3.54 3.51 19.36
C ALA A 161 -3.95 4.97 19.13
N SER A 162 -3.08 5.70 18.42
CA SER A 162 -3.43 6.98 17.80
C SER A 162 -3.20 6.88 16.30
N VAL A 163 -4.20 7.28 15.54
CA VAL A 163 -4.19 7.35 14.09
C VAL A 163 -4.19 8.82 13.70
N HIS A 164 -3.20 9.23 12.91
CA HIS A 164 -3.21 10.53 12.25
C HIS A 164 -3.14 10.30 10.75
N ALA A 165 -4.20 10.68 10.04
CA ALA A 165 -4.28 10.50 8.61
C ALA A 165 -4.37 11.85 7.89
N THR A 166 -3.43 12.11 6.98
CA THR A 166 -3.54 13.27 6.08
C THR A 166 -4.40 12.91 4.88
N VAL A 167 -5.53 13.59 4.74
CA VAL A 167 -6.55 13.30 3.73
C VAL A 167 -6.96 14.57 2.98
N ALA A 168 -7.40 14.43 1.73
CA ALA A 168 -7.98 15.53 0.98
C ALA A 168 -9.32 15.96 1.56
N ARG A 169 -10.07 15.00 2.11
CA ARG A 169 -11.37 15.20 2.72
C ARG A 169 -11.53 14.33 3.96
N GLU A 170 -12.12 14.87 5.02
CA GLU A 170 -12.33 14.12 6.28
C GLU A 170 -13.20 12.88 6.09
N ASP A 171 -14.12 12.89 5.11
CA ASP A 171 -14.99 11.75 4.81
C ASP A 171 -14.26 10.56 4.17
N GLU A 172 -12.98 10.68 3.80
CA GLU A 172 -12.10 9.55 3.49
C GLU A 172 -12.00 8.56 4.65
N LEU A 173 -12.09 9.04 5.90
CA LEU A 173 -11.99 8.21 7.09
C LEU A 173 -13.35 7.70 7.60
N ALA A 174 -14.46 8.08 6.96
CA ALA A 174 -15.81 7.77 7.44
C ALA A 174 -16.12 6.27 7.49
N GLU A 175 -15.43 5.46 6.69
CA GLU A 175 -15.58 4.00 6.66
C GLU A 175 -14.54 3.25 7.50
N LEU A 176 -13.68 3.94 8.27
CA LEU A 176 -12.80 3.27 9.21
C LEU A 176 -13.64 2.59 10.31
N PRO A 177 -13.38 1.31 10.62
CA PRO A 177 -14.13 0.64 11.68
C PRO A 177 -13.77 1.28 13.02
N PRO A 178 -14.77 1.54 13.90
CA PRO A 178 -14.49 2.02 15.25
C PRO A 178 -13.82 0.91 16.05
N VAL A 179 -12.78 1.27 16.80
CA VAL A 179 -12.05 0.34 17.68
C VAL A 179 -11.88 0.99 19.04
N GLU A 180 -12.24 0.27 20.10
CA GLU A 180 -12.08 0.75 21.47
C GLU A 180 -10.60 1.00 21.80
N GLY A 181 -10.29 2.18 22.34
CA GLY A 181 -8.91 2.59 22.67
C GLY A 181 -8.08 3.07 21.47
N VAL A 182 -8.69 3.25 20.30
CA VAL A 182 -8.06 3.82 19.12
C VAL A 182 -8.64 5.21 18.84
N ASP A 183 -7.81 6.24 18.96
CA ASP A 183 -8.16 7.61 18.62
C ASP A 183 -7.80 7.90 17.16
N VAL A 184 -8.70 8.52 16.40
CA VAL A 184 -8.51 8.86 14.98
C VAL A 184 -8.60 10.36 14.77
N GLU A 185 -7.57 10.94 14.18
CA GLU A 185 -7.49 12.35 13.79
C GLU A 185 -7.27 12.47 12.28
N ALA A 186 -8.15 13.21 11.61
CA ALA A 186 -7.97 13.63 10.23
C ALA A 186 -7.20 14.95 10.17
N ILE A 187 -6.20 15.02 9.30
CA ILE A 187 -5.47 16.24 8.97
C ILE A 187 -5.82 16.57 7.53
N THR A 188 -6.54 17.67 7.28
CA THR A 188 -6.90 18.04 5.92
C THR A 188 -5.74 18.72 5.21
N ALA A 189 -5.38 18.20 4.04
CA ALA A 189 -4.40 18.80 3.14
C ALA A 189 -4.92 18.76 1.70
N ALA A 190 -4.46 19.66 0.84
CA ALA A 190 -4.82 19.57 -0.58
C ALA A 190 -4.27 18.25 -1.19
N PRO A 191 -4.97 17.64 -2.16
CA PRO A 191 -4.46 16.47 -2.89
C PRO A 191 -3.04 16.73 -3.43
N GLY A 192 -2.10 15.82 -3.15
CA GLY A 192 -0.70 15.96 -3.57
C GLY A 192 0.09 17.06 -2.85
N GLY A 193 -0.51 17.74 -1.87
CA GLY A 193 0.16 18.72 -1.03
C GLY A 193 1.11 18.09 -0.01
N ALA A 194 2.01 18.89 0.54
CA ALA A 194 2.86 18.46 1.66
C ALA A 194 1.98 18.05 2.85
N THR A 195 2.21 16.85 3.38
CA THR A 195 1.51 16.39 4.57
C THR A 195 2.16 16.96 5.84
N LEU A 196 1.47 16.84 6.97
CA LEU A 196 1.99 17.23 8.29
C LEU A 196 2.37 16.01 9.14
N LEU A 197 2.45 14.82 8.54
CA LEU A 197 2.70 13.57 9.26
C LEU A 197 4.08 13.55 9.93
N LEU A 198 5.11 14.11 9.28
CA LEU A 198 6.42 14.26 9.93
C LEU A 198 6.34 15.17 11.17
N GLN A 199 5.61 16.29 11.09
CA GLN A 199 5.46 17.19 12.24
C GLN A 199 4.70 16.54 13.39
N VAL A 200 3.69 15.72 13.07
CA VAL A 200 2.98 14.90 14.05
C VAL A 200 3.92 13.88 14.69
N ALA A 201 4.74 13.21 13.88
CA ALA A 201 5.73 12.25 14.36
C ALA A 201 6.72 12.92 15.34
N GLU A 202 7.26 14.09 15.00
CA GLU A 202 8.22 14.82 15.83
C GLU A 202 7.62 15.37 17.14
N ARG A 203 6.31 15.67 17.16
CA ARG A 203 5.61 16.13 18.36
C ARG A 203 5.12 14.99 19.24
N THR A 204 5.01 13.79 18.69
CA THR A 204 4.58 12.62 19.44
C THR A 204 5.66 12.28 20.45
N SER A 205 5.39 12.59 21.73
CA SER A 205 6.27 12.21 22.83
C SER A 205 6.35 10.69 22.84
N ALA A 206 7.49 10.13 22.43
CA ALA A 206 7.73 8.71 22.49
C ALA A 206 7.64 8.26 23.96
N VAL A 207 6.50 7.69 24.34
CA VAL A 207 6.42 6.96 25.61
C VAL A 207 7.25 5.67 25.47
N PRO A 208 7.84 5.13 26.55
CA PRO A 208 8.82 4.03 26.49
C PRO A 208 8.36 2.70 25.85
N GLU A 209 7.14 2.62 25.30
CA GLU A 209 6.50 1.39 24.85
C GLU A 209 5.64 1.65 23.60
N PHE A 210 6.30 1.86 22.47
CA PHE A 210 5.65 2.40 21.28
C PHE A 210 6.02 1.65 20.00
N SER A 211 5.01 1.28 19.18
CA SER A 211 5.21 0.77 17.81
C SER A 211 4.66 1.78 16.82
N VAL A 212 5.34 1.92 15.68
CA VAL A 212 4.95 2.83 14.60
C VAL A 212 4.64 2.02 13.36
N TRP A 213 3.50 2.29 12.76
CA TRP A 213 3.22 1.93 11.38
C TRP A 213 2.91 3.20 10.59
N ALA A 214 3.55 3.35 9.44
CA ALA A 214 3.31 4.50 8.58
C ALA A 214 3.35 4.14 7.10
N ALA A 215 2.46 4.73 6.31
CA ALA A 215 2.47 4.57 4.87
C ALA A 215 2.00 5.84 4.16
N GLY A 216 2.67 6.18 3.05
CA GLY A 216 2.34 7.34 2.25
C GLY A 216 3.44 7.75 1.27
N GLU A 217 3.63 9.05 1.06
CA GLU A 217 4.67 9.61 0.21
C GLU A 217 6.09 9.22 0.69
N ARG A 218 6.90 8.70 -0.23
CA ARG A 218 8.17 8.05 0.06
C ARG A 218 9.18 8.90 0.82
N ASP A 219 9.39 10.16 0.42
CA ASP A 219 10.43 11.00 1.01
C ASP A 219 10.03 11.42 2.43
N GLU A 220 8.74 11.68 2.66
CA GLU A 220 8.22 11.91 4.01
C GLU A 220 8.30 10.65 4.89
N MET A 221 7.92 9.49 4.36
CA MET A 221 8.02 8.22 5.08
C MET A 221 9.47 7.88 5.43
N LYS A 222 10.42 8.23 4.55
CA LYS A 222 11.86 8.10 4.84
C LYS A 222 12.27 8.97 6.03
N ALA A 223 11.80 10.22 6.08
CA ALA A 223 12.08 11.13 7.19
C ALA A 223 11.46 10.62 8.52
N ILE A 224 10.19 10.18 8.50
CA ILE A 224 9.49 9.60 9.65
C ILE A 224 10.24 8.36 10.17
N ARG A 225 10.66 7.47 9.26
CA ARG A 225 11.43 6.28 9.63
C ARG A 225 12.76 6.64 10.28
N SER A 226 13.46 7.62 9.72
CA SER A 226 14.73 8.12 10.29
C SER A 226 14.54 8.70 11.68
N HIS A 227 13.48 9.50 11.87
CA HIS A 227 13.14 10.06 13.17
C HIS A 227 12.98 8.96 14.24
N PHE A 228 12.13 7.96 13.99
CA PHE A 228 11.88 6.91 14.98
C PHE A 228 13.07 5.95 15.19
N ARG A 229 13.82 5.60 14.14
CA ARG A 229 14.97 4.68 14.26
C ARG A 229 16.22 5.34 14.84
N HIS A 230 16.49 6.60 14.49
CA HIS A 230 17.77 7.25 14.82
C HIS A 230 17.65 8.36 15.87
N ALA A 231 16.62 9.21 15.79
CA ALA A 231 16.45 10.27 16.78
C ALA A 231 15.85 9.73 18.09
N ILE A 232 14.86 8.83 17.99
CA ILE A 232 14.23 8.19 19.15
C ILE A 232 14.94 6.90 19.56
N GLY A 233 15.48 6.13 18.60
CA GLY A 233 16.21 4.89 18.87
C GLY A 233 15.34 3.63 19.00
N LEU A 234 14.16 3.60 18.36
CA LEU A 234 13.31 2.42 18.36
C LEU A 234 13.94 1.25 17.57
N PRO A 235 13.71 -0.01 18.00
CA PRO A 235 14.17 -1.18 17.26
C PRO A 235 13.47 -1.28 15.91
N LYS A 236 14.13 -1.91 14.92
CA LYS A 236 13.63 -2.03 13.53
C LYS A 236 12.23 -2.65 13.48
N GLU A 237 11.98 -3.64 14.34
CA GLU A 237 10.73 -4.40 14.39
C GLU A 237 9.55 -3.53 14.85
N ALA A 238 9.81 -2.48 15.65
CA ALA A 238 8.81 -1.53 16.11
C ALA A 238 8.56 -0.37 15.13
N VAL A 239 9.26 -0.32 13.99
CA VAL A 239 9.15 0.78 13.01
C VAL A 239 8.83 0.23 11.62
N GLN A 240 7.54 0.11 11.33
CA GLN A 240 6.99 -0.44 10.08
C GLN A 240 6.54 0.71 9.16
N VAL A 241 7.48 1.29 8.42
CA VAL A 241 7.23 2.51 7.62
C VAL A 241 7.47 2.24 6.13
N PHE A 242 6.57 2.69 5.26
CA PHE A 242 6.53 2.29 3.84
C PHE A 242 6.21 3.45 2.89
N GLY A 243 6.96 3.56 1.78
CA GLY A 243 6.71 4.56 0.72
C GLY A 243 5.81 3.99 -0.38
N TYR A 244 4.53 4.34 -0.40
CA TYR A 244 3.56 3.81 -1.37
C TYR A 244 3.67 4.47 -2.74
N TRP A 245 4.05 5.75 -2.76
CA TRP A 245 4.22 6.55 -3.97
C TRP A 245 5.30 7.61 -3.74
N LYS A 246 5.77 8.25 -4.81
CA LYS A 246 6.70 9.38 -4.72
C LYS A 246 6.23 10.52 -5.60
N HIS A 247 6.22 11.73 -5.06
CA HIS A 247 5.82 12.90 -5.84
C HIS A 247 6.76 13.13 -7.04
N GLY A 248 6.18 13.37 -8.21
CA GLY A 248 6.93 13.61 -9.45
C GLY A 248 7.60 12.37 -10.07
N VAL A 249 7.44 11.18 -9.50
CA VAL A 249 8.02 9.93 -10.03
C VAL A 249 6.91 8.93 -10.31
N SER A 250 6.85 8.45 -11.56
CA SER A 250 5.95 7.35 -11.92
C SER A 250 6.30 6.09 -11.14
N ASN A 251 5.29 5.39 -10.61
CA ASN A 251 5.48 4.07 -10.00
C ASN A 251 6.18 3.08 -10.94
N THR A 252 6.05 3.23 -12.27
CA THR A 252 6.84 2.42 -13.22
C THR A 252 8.35 2.61 -13.01
N THR A 253 8.81 3.85 -12.85
CA THR A 253 10.22 4.16 -12.64
C THR A 253 10.70 3.63 -11.29
N LEU A 254 9.92 3.83 -10.23
CA LEU A 254 10.20 3.25 -8.91
C LEU A 254 10.27 1.72 -8.94
N ASP A 255 9.32 1.07 -9.61
CA ASP A 255 9.28 -0.39 -9.74
C ASP A 255 10.50 -0.89 -10.51
N ILE A 256 10.89 -0.22 -11.61
CA ILE A 256 12.13 -0.53 -12.33
C ILE A 256 13.35 -0.44 -11.39
N HIS A 257 13.46 0.64 -10.61
CA HIS A 257 14.57 0.78 -9.67
C HIS A 257 14.55 -0.27 -8.55
N ARG A 258 13.36 -0.63 -8.02
CA ARG A 258 13.16 -1.73 -7.05
C ARG A 258 13.65 -3.05 -7.62
N ILE A 259 13.22 -3.35 -8.83
CA ILE A 259 13.55 -4.56 -9.57
C ILE A 259 15.07 -4.67 -9.81
N LEU A 260 15.69 -3.60 -10.29
CA LEU A 260 17.14 -3.57 -10.52
C LEU A 260 17.92 -3.77 -9.23
N HIS A 261 17.47 -3.15 -8.13
CA HIS A 261 18.11 -3.30 -6.83
C HIS A 261 17.95 -4.73 -6.30
N LEU A 262 16.75 -5.31 -6.38
CA LEU A 262 16.51 -6.71 -6.02
C LEU A 262 17.37 -7.68 -6.84
N LYS A 263 17.45 -7.48 -8.16
CA LYS A 263 18.32 -8.27 -9.03
C LYS A 263 19.78 -8.17 -8.57
N THR A 264 20.25 -6.96 -8.26
CA THR A 264 21.62 -6.73 -7.77
C THR A 264 21.88 -7.47 -6.45
N LEU A 265 20.92 -7.50 -5.53
CA LEU A 265 21.03 -8.24 -4.26
C LEU A 265 21.08 -9.76 -4.50
N LEU A 266 20.21 -10.28 -5.37
CA LEU A 266 20.20 -11.71 -5.72
C LEU A 266 21.50 -12.13 -6.43
N ASP A 267 22.01 -11.32 -7.36
CA ASP A 267 23.30 -11.54 -8.03
C ASP A 267 24.48 -11.53 -7.04
N GLN A 268 24.34 -10.89 -5.87
CA GLN A 268 25.30 -10.87 -4.77
C GLN A 268 25.10 -12.03 -3.76
N GLY A 269 24.15 -12.93 -4.00
CA GLY A 269 23.82 -14.04 -3.10
C GLY A 269 23.10 -13.60 -1.82
N LYS A 270 22.57 -12.37 -1.76
CA LYS A 270 21.80 -11.85 -0.64
C LYS A 270 20.32 -12.18 -0.78
N GLY A 271 19.66 -12.45 0.35
CA GLY A 271 18.25 -12.82 0.38
C GLY A 271 17.31 -11.61 0.37
N MET A 272 16.04 -11.81 0.02
CA MET A 272 14.99 -10.76 0.05
C MET A 272 14.82 -10.08 1.43
N ALA A 273 15.26 -10.71 2.52
CA ALA A 273 15.21 -10.15 3.87
C ALA A 273 16.15 -8.94 4.07
N GLU A 274 17.16 -8.79 3.19
CA GLU A 274 18.12 -7.67 3.20
C GLU A 274 17.65 -6.49 2.35
N PHE A 275 16.51 -6.61 1.66
CA PHE A 275 15.94 -5.52 0.87
C PHE A 275 15.40 -4.40 1.77
N ASP A 276 15.96 -3.21 1.64
CA ASP A 276 15.39 -1.98 2.19
C ASP A 276 14.85 -1.11 1.04
N GLU A 277 13.54 -0.90 1.04
CA GLU A 277 12.88 -0.14 -0.02
C GLU A 277 13.41 1.30 -0.13
N PHE A 278 13.92 1.89 0.95
CA PHE A 278 14.41 3.27 0.96
C PHE A 278 15.87 3.43 0.52
N ASP A 279 16.60 2.33 0.31
CA ASP A 279 17.96 2.33 -0.24
C ASP A 279 17.99 2.50 -1.76
N ILE A 280 16.81 2.48 -2.38
CA ILE A 280 16.63 2.70 -3.81
C ILE A 280 16.74 4.20 -4.11
N ASN A 281 17.79 4.58 -4.81
CA ASN A 281 17.91 5.91 -5.42
C ASN A 281 16.97 5.98 -6.63
N ALA A 282 15.87 6.71 -6.48
CA ALA A 282 14.88 7.01 -7.50
C ALA A 282 14.53 8.50 -7.46
#